data_AF-A0A4P8H611-F1
#
_entry.id   AF-A0A4P8H611-F1
#
_cell.length_a   1.000
_cell.length_b   1.000
_cell.length_c   1.000
_cell.angle_alpha   90.00
_cell.angle_beta   90.00
_cell.angle_gamma   90.00
#
_symmetry.space_group_name_H-M   'P 1'
#
loop_
_entity.id
_entity.type
_entity.pdbx_description
1 polymer ?
#
loop_
_entity_poly.entity_id
_entity_poly.type
_entity_poly.pdbx_seq_one_letter_code
_entity_poly.pdbx_strand_id
1 'polypeptide(L)'
;MSRRARQLTAEQKVLVNAVRRIARQRSRVNANYVAAILRAREEEVTYSAIADAAGTSSQAVQEIVRRHRESNENRSGSFGVAGDIAAISSQSAPSASAPEQGPSGAVT
;
A
#
# COMPACT_ATOMS: atom_id res chain seq x y z
N MET A 1 -3.60 -6.30 43.84
CA MET A 1 -4.10 -5.13 43.08
C MET A 1 -4.74 -5.61 41.77
N SER A 2 -6.02 -6.02 41.77
CA SER A 2 -6.71 -6.46 40.55
C SER A 2 -7.11 -5.24 39.70
N ARG A 3 -6.51 -5.10 38.51
CA ARG A 3 -7.00 -4.12 37.52
C ARG A 3 -8.32 -4.64 36.96
N ARG A 4 -9.44 -4.20 37.53
CA ARG A 4 -10.78 -4.50 36.98
C ARG A 4 -10.84 -3.83 35.60
N ALA A 5 -10.82 -4.61 34.53
CA ALA A 5 -10.93 -4.09 33.17
C ALA A 5 -12.24 -3.30 33.06
N ARG A 6 -12.13 -1.99 32.84
CA ARG A 6 -13.28 -1.10 32.72
C ARG A 6 -14.07 -1.56 31.49
N GLN A 7 -15.30 -2.01 31.70
CA GLN A 7 -16.16 -2.44 30.59
C GLN A 7 -16.44 -1.23 29.70
N LEU A 8 -16.08 -1.35 28.42
CA LEU A 8 -16.29 -0.30 27.44
C LEU A 8 -17.75 -0.28 27.02
N THR A 9 -18.33 0.93 26.90
CA THR A 9 -19.66 1.12 26.31
C THR A 9 -19.65 0.69 24.83
N ALA A 10 -20.83 0.49 24.24
CA ALA A 10 -20.94 0.11 22.82
C ALA A 10 -20.27 1.15 21.90
N GLU A 11 -20.50 2.44 22.16
CA GLU A 11 -19.86 3.56 21.44
C GLU A 11 -18.34 3.56 21.58
N GLN A 12 -17.83 3.32 22.78
CA GLN A 12 -16.38 3.22 23.03
C GLN A 12 -15.75 2.06 22.26
N LYS A 13 -16.45 0.92 22.16
CA LYS A 13 -15.98 -0.22 21.34
C LYS A 13 -15.90 0.14 19.85
N VAL A 14 -16.88 0.88 19.33
CA VAL A 14 -16.86 1.38 17.95
C VAL A 14 -15.66 2.30 17.71
N LEU A 15 -15.41 3.25 18.61
CA LEU A 15 -14.26 4.16 18.52
C LEU A 15 -12.93 3.39 18.55
N VAL A 16 -12.77 2.43 19.46
CA VAL A 16 -11.54 1.61 19.53
C VAL A 16 -11.33 0.80 18.24
N ASN A 17 -12.39 0.28 17.64
CA ASN A 17 -12.29 -0.42 16.35
C ASN A 17 -11.89 0.52 15.21
N ALA A 18 -12.39 1.75 15.18
CA ALA A 18 -11.96 2.78 14.23
C ALA A 18 -10.47 3.10 14.40
N VAL A 19 -10.00 3.30 15.63
CA VAL A 19 -8.58 3.52 15.94
C VAL A 19 -7.74 2.32 15.48
N ARG A 20 -8.17 1.09 15.75
CA ARG A 20 -7.47 -0.12 15.30
C ARG A 20 -7.37 -0.19 13.77
N ARG A 21 -8.43 0.21 13.06
CA ARG A 21 -8.43 0.26 11.59
C ARG A 21 -7.44 1.30 11.07
N ILE A 22 -7.46 2.52 11.62
CA ILE A 22 -6.55 3.61 11.25
C ILE A 22 -5.10 3.22 11.53
N ALA A 23 -4.82 2.61 12.69
CA ALA A 23 -3.48 2.16 13.04
C ALA A 23 -2.94 1.14 12.04
N ARG A 24 -3.78 0.18 11.61
CA ARG A 24 -3.41 -0.80 10.58
C ARG A 24 -3.15 -0.13 9.22
N GLN A 25 -3.99 0.83 8.84
CA GLN A 25 -3.81 1.58 7.60
C GLN A 25 -2.50 2.37 7.62
N ARG A 26 -2.24 3.13 8.69
CA ARG A 26 -0.99 3.88 8.86
C ARG A 26 0.23 2.98 8.83
N SER A 27 0.16 1.81 9.47
CA SER A 27 1.25 0.82 9.45
C SER A 27 1.55 0.34 8.02
N ARG A 28 0.52 0.02 7.23
CA ARG A 28 0.68 -0.37 5.82
C ARG A 28 1.26 0.76 4.97
N VAL A 29 0.74 1.98 5.11
CA VAL A 29 1.26 3.16 4.39
C VAL A 29 2.74 3.37 4.73
N ASN A 30 3.11 3.26 6.00
CA ASN A 30 4.49 3.41 6.42
C ASN A 30 5.39 2.30 5.85
N ALA A 31 4.93 1.05 5.82
CA ALA A 31 5.67 -0.06 5.22
C ALA A 31 5.89 0.17 3.71
N ASN A 32 4.86 0.59 2.97
CA ASN A 32 4.97 0.89 1.55
C ASN A 32 5.93 2.06 1.28
N TYR A 33 5.86 3.10 2.10
CA TYR A 33 6.76 4.25 2.04
C TYR A 33 8.23 3.82 2.21
N VAL A 34 8.53 3.02 3.24
CA VAL A 34 9.88 2.50 3.47
C VAL A 34 10.33 1.59 2.31
N ALA A 35 9.47 0.70 1.83
CA ALA A 35 9.80 -0.19 0.72
C ALA A 35 10.15 0.57 -0.57
N ALA A 36 9.41 1.64 -0.88
CA ALA A 36 9.70 2.50 -2.03
C ALA A 36 11.07 3.18 -1.91
N ILE A 37 11.43 3.67 -0.72
CA ILE A 37 12.76 4.25 -0.46
C ILE A 37 13.87 3.22 -0.65
N LEU A 38 13.69 2.00 -0.14
CA LEU A 38 14.68 0.94 -0.29
C LEU A 38 14.87 0.53 -1.76
N ARG A 39 13.78 0.33 -2.51
CA ARG A 39 13.85 0.03 -3.95
C ARG A 39 14.56 1.14 -4.72
N ALA A 40 14.23 2.41 -4.46
CA ALA A 40 14.91 3.53 -5.11
C ALA A 40 16.42 3.55 -4.81
N ARG A 41 16.85 3.13 -3.61
CA ARG A 41 18.27 2.95 -3.31
C ARG A 41 18.91 1.71 -3.92
N GLU A 42 18.17 0.63 -4.12
CA GLU A 42 18.63 -0.54 -4.88
C GLU A 42 18.85 -0.18 -6.35
N GLU A 43 18.02 0.70 -6.90
CA GLU A 43 18.17 1.32 -8.23
C GLU A 43 19.19 2.47 -8.26
N GLU A 44 20.01 2.61 -7.21
CA GLU A 44 21.10 3.60 -7.09
C GLU A 44 20.69 5.08 -7.13
N VAL A 45 19.39 5.41 -7.03
CA VAL A 45 18.91 6.80 -7.02
C VAL A 45 19.45 7.57 -5.82
N THR A 46 20.00 8.76 -6.03
CA THR A 46 20.63 9.59 -4.97
C THR A 46 19.71 9.88 -3.78
N TYR A 47 20.28 9.96 -2.56
CA TYR A 47 19.49 10.27 -1.36
C TYR A 47 18.78 11.63 -1.44
N SER A 48 19.37 12.61 -2.12
CA SER A 48 18.76 13.91 -2.37
C SER A 48 17.53 13.79 -3.26
N ALA A 49 17.61 13.10 -4.40
CA ALA A 49 16.48 12.94 -5.30
C ALA A 49 15.30 12.20 -4.65
N ILE A 50 15.59 11.16 -3.84
CA ILE A 50 14.56 10.46 -3.06
C ILE A 50 13.93 11.39 -2.03
N ALA A 51 14.75 12.20 -1.35
CA ALA A 51 14.28 13.14 -0.33
C ALA A 51 13.35 14.21 -0.91
N ASP A 52 13.70 14.75 -2.08
CA ASP A 52 12.88 15.73 -2.81
C ASP A 52 11.52 15.13 -3.20
N ALA A 53 11.51 13.89 -3.71
CA ALA A 53 10.26 13.20 -4.08
C ALA A 53 9.41 12.81 -2.86
N ALA A 54 10.06 12.43 -1.75
CA ALA A 54 9.40 12.04 -0.51
C ALA A 54 8.95 13.22 0.37
N GLY A 55 9.38 14.45 0.04
CA GLY A 55 9.12 15.64 0.85
C GLY A 55 9.80 15.57 2.23
N THR A 56 11.02 15.03 2.29
CA THR A 56 11.78 14.86 3.54
C THR A 56 13.24 15.27 3.38
N SER A 57 14.08 15.10 4.40
CA SER A 57 15.51 15.38 4.31
C SER A 57 16.31 14.16 3.85
N SER A 58 17.41 14.39 3.14
CA SER A 58 18.33 13.33 2.71
C SER A 58 18.90 12.53 3.88
N GLN A 59 19.13 13.19 5.03
CA GLN A 59 19.51 12.54 6.27
C GLN A 59 18.43 11.56 6.78
N ALA A 60 17.15 11.93 6.68
CA ALA A 60 16.06 11.04 7.06
C ALA A 60 15.99 9.80 6.15
N VAL A 61 16.17 9.98 4.84
CA VAL A 61 16.24 8.87 3.88
C VAL A 61 17.40 7.94 4.20
N GLN A 62 18.60 8.48 4.44
CA GLN A 62 19.78 7.69 4.79
C GLN A 62 19.56 6.87 6.07
N GLU A 63 18.96 7.47 7.09
CA GLU A 63 18.66 6.79 8.35
C GLU A 63 17.59 5.70 8.19
N ILE A 64 16.57 5.93 7.35
CA ILE A 64 15.56 4.91 7.01
C ILE A 64 16.24 3.70 6.36
N VAL A 65 17.08 3.94 5.36
CA VAL A 65 17.80 2.88 4.63
C VAL A 65 18.71 2.10 5.59
N ARG A 66 19.45 2.80 6.45
CA ARG A 66 20.33 2.18 7.45
C ARG A 66 19.56 1.23 8.38
N ARG A 67 18.49 1.71 9.02
CA ARG A 67 17.69 0.91 9.98
C ARG A 67 17.03 -0.30 9.35
N HIS A 68 16.58 -0.17 8.10
CA HIS A 68 15.78 -1.21 7.46
C HIS A 68 16.62 -2.19 6.63
N ARG A 69 17.84 -1.83 6.22
CA ARG A 69 18.81 -2.81 5.69
C ARG A 69 19.24 -3.80 6.77
N GLU A 70 19.64 -3.31 7.94
CA GLU A 70 20.01 -4.15 9.10
C GLU A 70 18.85 -5.06 9.52
N SER A 71 17.61 -4.53 9.48
CA SER A 71 16.41 -5.30 9.83
C SER A 71 16.00 -6.32 8.76
N ASN A 72 16.29 -6.07 7.48
CA ASN A 72 16.04 -7.03 6.41
C ASN A 72 17.09 -8.14 6.40
N GLU A 73 18.37 -7.87 6.66
CA GLU A 73 19.41 -8.91 6.74
C GLU A 73 19.11 -9.93 7.86
N ASN A 74 18.57 -9.49 9.00
CA ASN A 74 18.10 -10.39 10.07
C ASN A 74 16.77 -11.10 9.77
N ARG A 75 16.03 -10.70 8.73
CA ARG A 75 14.77 -11.32 8.27
C ARG A 75 14.89 -12.06 6.93
N SER A 76 16.02 -11.94 6.25
CA SER A 76 16.23 -12.39 4.87
C SER A 76 16.47 -13.90 4.78
N GLY A 77 15.49 -14.67 5.25
CA GLY A 77 15.24 -16.04 4.80
C GLY A 77 13.98 -16.16 3.92
N SER A 78 13.24 -15.08 3.67
CA SER A 78 12.02 -15.15 2.85
C SER A 78 11.58 -13.78 2.33
N PHE A 79 12.00 -13.42 1.12
CA PHE A 79 11.27 -12.46 0.29
C PHE A 79 11.27 -12.97 -1.16
N GLY A 80 10.26 -13.79 -1.47
CA GLY A 80 9.91 -14.13 -2.82
C GLY A 80 9.36 -12.92 -3.56
N VAL A 81 9.91 -12.69 -4.76
CA VAL A 81 9.34 -12.06 -5.96
C VAL A 81 8.09 -11.20 -5.75
N ALA A 82 8.24 -9.88 -5.93
CA ALA A 82 7.11 -8.98 -6.18
C ALA A 82 7.48 -7.95 -7.26
N GLY A 83 7.75 -8.47 -8.46
CA GLY A 83 7.53 -7.72 -9.69
C GLY A 83 6.04 -7.78 -10.03
N ASP A 84 5.24 -6.85 -9.49
CA ASP A 84 3.83 -6.69 -9.89
C ASP A 84 3.25 -5.31 -9.52
N ILE A 85 3.96 -4.23 -9.90
CA ILE A 85 3.40 -2.86 -9.84
C ILE A 85 3.38 -2.22 -11.25
N ALA A 86 3.46 -3.03 -12.30
CA ALA A 86 3.34 -2.58 -13.69
C ALA A 86 1.90 -2.66 -14.24
N ALA A 87 0.98 -3.34 -13.56
CA ALA A 87 -0.35 -3.66 -14.09
C ALA A 87 -1.44 -2.58 -13.90
N ILE A 88 -1.11 -1.37 -13.42
CA ILE A 88 -2.12 -0.34 -13.11
C ILE A 88 -2.37 0.63 -14.28
N SER A 89 -1.69 0.46 -15.42
CA SER A 89 -1.90 1.28 -16.62
C SER A 89 -2.55 0.48 -17.74
N SER A 90 -3.87 0.28 -17.65
CA SER A 90 -4.73 0.07 -18.82
C SER A 90 -6.16 0.45 -18.43
N GLN A 91 -6.45 1.74 -18.61
CA GLN A 91 -7.81 2.21 -18.81
C GLN A 91 -8.41 1.47 -19.99
N SER A 92 -9.59 0.89 -19.82
CA SER A 92 -10.53 0.67 -20.91
C SER A 92 -11.90 1.04 -20.41
N ALA A 93 -12.39 2.15 -20.97
CA ALA A 93 -13.66 2.79 -20.67
C ALA A 93 -14.85 1.89 -21.05
N PRO A 94 -16.03 2.07 -20.42
CA PRO A 94 -17.25 1.45 -20.92
C PRO A 94 -17.74 2.24 -22.14
N SER A 95 -17.56 1.68 -23.34
CA SER A 95 -18.22 2.18 -24.55
C SER A 95 -19.70 1.83 -24.51
N ALA A 96 -20.53 2.86 -24.32
CA ALA A 96 -21.94 2.81 -24.66
C ALA A 96 -22.10 3.13 -26.16
N SER A 97 -22.83 2.30 -26.90
CA SER A 97 -23.74 2.66 -28.01
C SER A 97 -24.45 1.41 -28.58
N ALA A 98 -25.79 1.44 -28.62
CA ALA A 98 -26.69 0.60 -29.44
C ALA A 98 -26.60 1.00 -30.95
N PRO A 99 -27.39 0.50 -31.94
CA PRO A 99 -28.46 -0.53 -32.00
C PRO A 99 -28.39 -1.50 -33.24
N GLU A 100 -29.51 -2.24 -33.48
CA GLU A 100 -30.06 -2.73 -34.78
C GLU A 100 -29.78 -4.15 -35.39
N GLN A 101 -30.91 -4.88 -35.53
CA GLN A 101 -31.46 -5.64 -36.69
C GLN A 101 -30.95 -7.03 -37.16
N GLY A 102 -31.83 -8.04 -36.99
CA GLY A 102 -32.36 -9.00 -37.99
C GLY A 102 -31.44 -10.08 -38.61
N PRO A 103 -31.96 -11.10 -39.37
CA PRO A 103 -33.33 -11.27 -39.86
C PRO A 103 -33.92 -12.72 -39.86
N SER A 104 -35.23 -12.78 -40.16
CA SER A 104 -35.99 -13.74 -41.00
C SER A 104 -36.16 -15.24 -40.72
N GLY A 105 -37.45 -15.64 -40.68
CA GLY A 105 -38.02 -16.82 -41.36
C GLY A 105 -38.33 -18.04 -40.48
N ALA A 106 -39.43 -18.80 -40.64
CA ALA A 106 -40.62 -18.76 -41.50
C ALA A 106 -41.57 -19.90 -41.06
N VAL A 107 -42.88 -19.80 -41.41
CA VAL A 107 -43.79 -20.92 -41.83
C VAL A 107 -44.14 -21.99 -40.76
N THR A 108 -45.38 -22.36 -40.44
CA THR A 108 -46.67 -22.44 -41.15
C THR A 108 -47.80 -22.23 -40.14
#